data_AF-A0AAV6GFR8-F1
#
_entry.id   AF-A0AAV6GFR8-F1
#
_cell.length_a   1.000
_cell.length_b   1.000
_cell.length_c   1.000
_cell.angle_alpha   90.00
_cell.angle_beta   90.00
_cell.angle_gamma   90.00
#
_symmetry.space_group_name_H-M   'P 1'
#
loop_
_entity.id
_entity.type
_entity.pdbx_description
1 polymer ?
#
loop_
_entity_poly.entity_id
_entity_poly.type
_entity_poly.pdbx_seq_one_letter_code
_entity_poly.pdbx_strand_id
1 'polypeptide(L)'
;MMTRGKQEVFSQAVFEEAKMASAVERTDELVREYLVYRGFTSTLKHLDSEIKSDKEKGFRVDKIIEQLQLFIPNGDLTGLKDYWGYLDRRLFCRLEDVYRPTVSKLRTSLFRYYLVCTVQNKNLEKTQEFFQKQAQELQGQAEWREWFILPFIPSPEQNPVFAPYFSRQWADTFLVSLHNFLSVLFQCMHILVNPS
;
A
#
# COMPACT_ATOMS: atom_id res chain seq x y z
N MET A 1 -23.29 -4.55 -22.47
CA MET A 1 -23.82 -3.24 -22.89
C MET A 1 -23.98 -2.36 -21.66
N MET A 2 -23.07 -1.41 -21.43
CA MET A 2 -23.25 -0.41 -20.38
C MET A 2 -24.33 0.59 -20.83
N THR A 3 -25.22 0.97 -19.93
CA THR A 3 -26.30 1.93 -20.20
C THR A 3 -25.74 3.33 -20.43
N ARG A 4 -26.36 4.10 -21.33
CA ARG A 4 -25.94 5.43 -21.81
C ARG A 4 -25.51 6.40 -20.69
N GLY A 5 -26.19 6.37 -19.54
CA GLY A 5 -25.85 7.18 -18.36
C GLY A 5 -24.56 6.77 -17.62
N LYS A 6 -24.12 5.50 -17.70
CA LYS A 6 -22.81 5.08 -17.16
C LYS A 6 -21.65 5.53 -18.06
N GLN A 7 -21.91 5.73 -19.35
CA GLN A 7 -20.92 6.14 -20.33
C GLN A 7 -20.62 7.64 -20.24
N GLU A 8 -21.62 8.47 -19.96
CA GLU A 8 -21.46 9.92 -19.69
C GLU A 8 -20.71 10.19 -18.38
N VAL A 9 -21.07 9.51 -17.28
CA VAL A 9 -20.37 9.66 -15.99
C VAL A 9 -18.90 9.24 -16.10
N PHE A 10 -18.60 8.18 -16.86
CA PHE A 10 -17.23 7.75 -17.12
C PHE A 10 -16.46 8.76 -17.98
N SER A 11 -17.09 9.31 -19.03
CA SER A 11 -16.48 10.35 -19.87
C SER A 11 -16.17 11.63 -19.09
N GLN A 12 -17.07 12.02 -18.17
CA GLN A 12 -16.90 13.20 -17.33
C GLN A 12 -15.80 13.01 -16.29
N ALA A 13 -15.70 11.82 -15.69
CA ALA A 13 -14.58 11.47 -14.79
C ALA A 13 -13.22 11.50 -15.51
N VAL A 14 -13.14 10.94 -16.73
CA VAL A 14 -11.93 10.96 -17.56
C VAL A 14 -11.55 12.39 -17.97
N PHE A 15 -12.54 13.25 -18.24
CA PHE A 15 -12.31 14.65 -18.59
C PHE A 15 -11.79 15.47 -17.41
N GLU A 16 -12.33 15.27 -16.20
CA GLU A 16 -11.81 15.91 -14.99
C GLU A 16 -10.39 15.43 -14.64
N GLU A 17 -10.12 14.14 -14.79
CA GLU A 17 -8.79 13.56 -14.60
C GLU A 17 -7.74 14.20 -15.52
N ALA A 18 -8.08 14.39 -16.80
CA ALA A 18 -7.23 15.09 -17.77
C ALA A 18 -6.99 16.57 -17.41
N LYS A 19 -8.00 17.24 -16.85
CA LYS A 19 -7.91 18.64 -16.43
C LYS A 19 -7.04 18.81 -15.17
N MET A 20 -7.07 17.84 -14.27
CA MET A 20 -6.27 17.82 -13.03
C MET A 20 -4.79 17.52 -13.30
N ALA A 21 -4.50 16.55 -14.19
CA ALA A 21 -3.14 16.31 -14.65
C ALA A 21 -2.51 17.60 -15.21
N SER A 22 -3.31 18.40 -15.94
CA SER A 22 -2.90 19.69 -16.47
C SER A 22 -2.62 20.76 -15.39
N ALA A 23 -3.36 20.74 -14.26
CA ALA A 23 -3.15 21.69 -13.16
C ALA A 23 -1.86 21.44 -12.37
N VAL A 24 -1.55 20.16 -12.13
CA VAL A 24 -0.29 19.75 -11.48
C VAL A 24 0.90 20.07 -12.40
N GLU A 25 0.82 19.74 -13.68
CA GLU A 25 1.86 20.05 -14.66
C GLU A 25 2.13 21.55 -14.76
N ARG A 26 1.07 22.38 -14.75
CA ARG A 26 1.20 23.84 -14.74
C ARG A 26 1.86 24.35 -13.46
N THR A 27 1.57 23.76 -12.31
CA THR A 27 2.18 24.15 -11.03
C THR A 27 3.66 23.79 -11.02
N ASP A 28 4.01 22.59 -11.50
CA ASP A 28 5.41 22.16 -11.65
C ASP A 28 6.20 23.11 -12.56
N GLU A 29 5.60 23.57 -13.67
CA GLU A 29 6.20 24.58 -14.56
C GLU A 29 6.49 25.90 -13.84
N LEU A 30 5.52 26.43 -13.09
CA LEU A 30 5.70 27.67 -12.33
C LEU A 30 6.82 27.55 -11.27
N VAL A 31 6.90 26.40 -10.59
CA VAL A 31 7.97 26.15 -9.61
C VAL A 31 9.33 26.05 -10.32
N ARG A 32 9.41 25.38 -11.48
CA ARG A 32 10.64 25.35 -12.27
C ARG A 32 11.08 26.74 -12.69
N GLU A 33 10.17 27.54 -13.26
CA GLU A 33 10.46 28.91 -13.70
C GLU A 33 10.96 29.77 -12.54
N TYR A 34 10.34 29.67 -11.37
CA TYR A 34 10.77 30.38 -10.17
C TYR A 34 12.20 29.98 -9.73
N LEU A 35 12.49 28.67 -9.69
CA LEU A 35 13.81 28.17 -9.31
C LEU A 35 14.89 28.59 -10.32
N VAL A 36 14.56 28.62 -11.61
CA VAL A 36 15.44 29.14 -12.67
C VAL A 36 15.70 30.63 -12.47
N TYR A 37 14.64 31.44 -12.28
CA TYR A 37 14.75 32.89 -12.10
C TYR A 37 15.64 33.27 -10.90
N ARG A 38 15.55 32.51 -9.81
CA ARG A 38 16.36 32.74 -8.60
C ARG A 38 17.78 32.15 -8.67
N GLY A 39 18.10 31.37 -9.69
CA GLY A 39 19.40 30.72 -9.85
C GLY A 39 19.60 29.47 -8.98
N PHE A 40 18.53 28.87 -8.45
CA PHE A 40 18.57 27.70 -7.57
C PHE A 40 18.72 26.38 -8.35
N THR A 41 19.78 26.29 -9.17
CA THR A 41 19.99 25.18 -10.12
C THR A 41 20.21 23.82 -9.45
N SER A 42 20.80 23.79 -8.24
CA SER A 42 20.92 22.56 -7.45
C SER A 42 19.55 22.05 -6.97
N THR A 43 18.71 22.94 -6.45
CA THR A 43 17.35 22.62 -6.00
C THR A 43 16.47 22.15 -7.15
N LEU A 44 16.58 22.81 -8.32
CA LEU A 44 15.87 22.40 -9.53
C LEU A 44 16.22 20.96 -9.95
N LYS A 45 17.52 20.60 -9.95
CA LYS A 45 17.95 19.23 -10.25
C LYS A 45 17.36 18.20 -9.28
N HIS A 46 17.31 18.53 -7.99
CA HIS A 46 16.70 17.65 -6.99
C HIS A 46 15.19 17.52 -7.22
N LEU A 47 14.50 18.64 -7.45
CA LEU A 47 13.07 18.66 -7.75
C LEU A 47 12.75 17.80 -8.99
N ASP A 48 13.48 17.95 -10.09
CA ASP A 48 13.26 17.15 -11.30
C ASP A 48 13.52 15.67 -11.07
N SER A 49 14.54 15.32 -10.28
CA SER A 49 14.81 13.93 -9.89
C SER A 49 13.68 13.35 -9.03
N GLU A 50 13.13 14.14 -8.11
CA GLU A 50 12.02 13.71 -7.27
C GLU A 50 10.72 13.60 -8.07
N ILE A 51 10.40 14.54 -8.95
CA ILE A 51 9.24 14.47 -9.87
C ILE A 51 9.35 13.26 -10.78
N LYS A 52 10.54 12.99 -11.34
CA LYS A 52 10.75 11.80 -12.18
C LYS A 52 10.57 10.51 -11.39
N SER A 53 11.16 10.44 -10.18
CA SER A 53 10.96 9.30 -9.28
C SER A 53 9.49 9.13 -8.90
N ASP A 54 8.76 10.24 -8.76
CA ASP A 54 7.35 10.22 -8.42
C ASP A 54 6.47 9.71 -9.58
N LYS A 55 6.73 10.18 -10.81
CA LYS A 55 6.07 9.71 -12.02
C LYS A 55 6.37 8.22 -12.29
N GLU A 56 7.61 7.78 -12.08
CA GLU A 56 8.00 6.36 -12.20
C GLU A 56 7.36 5.48 -11.12
N LYS A 57 7.12 6.04 -9.92
CA LYS A 57 6.38 5.41 -8.83
C LYS A 57 4.87 5.62 -8.93
N GLY A 58 4.39 6.26 -10.00
CA GLY A 58 3.03 6.78 -10.15
C GLY A 58 2.08 5.86 -9.45
N PHE A 59 1.50 6.37 -8.34
CA PHE A 59 0.83 5.61 -7.28
C PHE A 59 -0.46 4.94 -7.79
N ARG A 60 -0.26 4.03 -8.73
CA ARG A 60 -1.27 3.14 -9.25
C ARG A 60 -1.40 2.05 -8.22
N VAL A 61 -2.62 1.87 -7.73
CA VAL A 61 -2.94 0.85 -6.74
C VAL A 61 -2.36 -0.50 -7.15
N ASP A 62 -2.50 -0.87 -8.42
CA ASP A 62 -1.94 -2.11 -8.97
C ASP A 62 -0.43 -2.24 -8.75
N LYS A 63 0.34 -1.16 -8.93
CA LYS A 63 1.80 -1.16 -8.70
C LYS A 63 2.17 -1.28 -7.22
N ILE A 64 1.37 -0.72 -6.33
CA ILE A 64 1.56 -0.88 -4.89
C ILE A 64 1.30 -2.34 -4.49
N ILE A 65 0.21 -2.93 -4.99
CA ILE A 65 -0.14 -4.32 -4.72
C ILE A 65 0.94 -5.26 -5.30
N GLU A 66 1.32 -5.08 -6.57
CA GLU A 66 2.41 -5.83 -7.20
C GLU A 66 3.69 -5.76 -6.37
N GLN A 67 4.09 -4.56 -5.93
CA GLN A 67 5.30 -4.39 -5.12
C GLN A 67 5.22 -5.10 -3.77
N LEU A 68 4.08 -4.99 -3.07
CA LEU A 68 3.85 -5.72 -1.81
C LEU A 68 3.94 -7.23 -2.02
N GLN A 69 3.35 -7.73 -3.12
CA GLN A 69 3.38 -9.13 -3.49
C GLN A 69 4.77 -9.61 -3.94
N LEU A 70 5.69 -8.74 -4.37
CA LEU A 70 7.07 -9.11 -4.68
C LEU A 70 7.91 -9.38 -3.43
N PHE A 71 7.71 -8.63 -2.34
CA PHE A 71 8.50 -8.84 -1.11
C PHE A 71 8.18 -10.16 -0.41
N ILE A 72 6.95 -10.66 -0.54
CA ILE A 72 6.45 -11.84 0.16
C ILE A 72 7.13 -13.15 -0.27
N PRO A 73 7.11 -13.58 -1.54
CA PRO A 73 7.76 -14.81 -1.98
C PRO A 73 9.29 -14.72 -1.84
N ASN A 74 9.86 -13.52 -1.93
CA ASN A 74 11.29 -13.29 -1.71
C ASN A 74 11.68 -13.35 -0.22
N GLY A 75 10.71 -13.42 0.70
CA GLY A 75 10.97 -13.43 2.14
C GLY A 75 11.64 -12.15 2.64
N ASP A 76 11.47 -11.02 1.94
CA ASP A 76 12.05 -9.74 2.30
C ASP A 76 11.14 -8.97 3.26
N LEU A 77 11.22 -9.33 4.54
CA LEU A 77 10.45 -8.67 5.59
C LEU A 77 10.85 -7.20 5.78
N THR A 78 12.13 -6.89 5.65
CA THR A 78 12.63 -5.53 5.84
C THR A 78 12.06 -4.61 4.75
N GLY A 79 12.18 -5.01 3.47
CA GLY A 79 11.61 -4.28 2.34
C GLY A 79 10.09 -4.13 2.46
N LEU A 80 9.37 -5.17 2.87
CA LEU A 80 7.93 -5.12 3.10
C LEU A 80 7.55 -4.06 4.16
N LYS A 81 8.25 -4.07 5.30
CA LYS A 81 8.02 -3.11 6.40
C LYS A 81 8.35 -1.69 6.00
N ASP A 82 9.50 -1.48 5.37
CA ASP A 82 9.94 -0.17 4.95
C ASP A 82 9.00 0.43 3.91
N TYR A 83 8.52 -0.41 2.98
CA TYR A 83 7.53 0.00 1.98
C TYR A 83 6.17 0.30 2.61
N TRP A 84 5.67 -0.52 3.54
CA TRP A 84 4.45 -0.18 4.27
C TRP A 84 4.60 1.11 5.08
N GLY A 85 5.73 1.32 5.76
CA GLY A 85 6.03 2.55 6.49
C GLY A 85 6.14 3.77 5.57
N TYR A 86 6.60 3.58 4.33
CA TYR A 86 6.56 4.61 3.30
C TYR A 86 5.11 4.97 2.90
N LEU A 87 4.25 3.98 2.67
CA LEU A 87 2.82 4.22 2.42
C LEU A 87 2.16 4.93 3.60
N ASP A 88 2.50 4.55 4.83
CA ASP A 88 1.97 5.19 6.04
C ASP A 88 2.36 6.68 6.13
N ARG A 89 3.64 6.99 5.93
CA ARG A 89 4.15 8.38 5.95
C ARG A 89 3.64 9.23 4.79
N ARG A 90 3.34 8.64 3.64
CA ARG A 90 3.00 9.39 2.41
C ARG A 90 1.50 9.49 2.15
N LEU A 91 0.75 8.43 2.48
CA LEU A 91 -0.68 8.30 2.20
C LEU A 91 -1.50 8.33 3.48
N PHE A 92 -1.19 7.44 4.44
CA PHE A 92 -2.06 7.23 5.60
C PHE A 92 -1.95 8.34 6.65
N CYS A 93 -0.85 9.10 6.67
CA CYS A 93 -0.68 10.24 7.56
C CYS A 93 -1.69 11.38 7.30
N ARG A 94 -2.28 11.42 6.10
CA ARG A 94 -3.29 12.41 5.69
C ARG A 94 -4.72 11.94 5.96
N LEU A 95 -4.90 10.70 6.43
CA LEU A 95 -6.21 10.15 6.75
C LEU A 95 -6.71 10.65 8.10
N GLU A 96 -8.02 10.87 8.17
CA GLU A 96 -8.71 11.08 9.44
C GLU A 96 -8.55 9.87 10.38
N ASP A 97 -8.57 10.13 11.68
CA ASP A 97 -8.32 9.12 12.71
C ASP A 97 -9.32 7.95 12.66
N VAL A 98 -10.53 8.18 12.12
CA VAL A 98 -11.55 7.14 11.91
C VAL A 98 -11.07 6.00 11.01
N TYR A 99 -10.11 6.24 10.11
CA TYR A 99 -9.57 5.23 9.20
C TYR A 99 -8.35 4.48 9.75
N ARG A 100 -7.73 4.97 10.85
CA ARG A 100 -6.57 4.34 11.48
C ARG A 100 -6.80 2.87 11.86
N PRO A 101 -7.96 2.47 12.41
CA PRO A 101 -8.24 1.06 12.69
C PRO A 101 -8.24 0.19 11.43
N THR A 102 -8.73 0.71 10.30
CA THR A 102 -8.75 -0.01 9.01
C THR A 102 -7.34 -0.22 8.48
N VAL A 103 -6.50 0.83 8.52
CA VAL A 103 -5.07 0.73 8.16
C VAL A 103 -4.36 -0.31 9.03
N SER A 104 -4.60 -0.29 10.34
CA SER A 104 -4.03 -1.29 11.27
C SER A 104 -4.47 -2.71 10.92
N LYS A 105 -5.77 -2.92 10.62
CA LYS A 105 -6.29 -4.23 10.20
C LYS A 105 -5.65 -4.70 8.89
N LEU A 106 -5.48 -3.82 7.91
CA LEU A 106 -4.82 -4.15 6.64
C LEU A 106 -3.35 -4.52 6.85
N ARG A 107 -2.63 -3.77 7.69
CA ARG A 107 -1.24 -4.11 8.06
C ARG A 107 -1.14 -5.47 8.73
N THR A 108 -2.02 -5.75 9.69
CA THR A 108 -2.09 -7.05 10.37
C THR A 108 -2.36 -8.18 9.37
N SER A 109 -3.33 -8.01 8.47
CA SER A 109 -3.62 -8.99 7.41
C SER A 109 -2.45 -9.17 6.45
N LEU A 110 -1.71 -8.11 6.11
CA LEU A 110 -0.52 -8.17 5.27
C LEU A 110 0.59 -9.03 5.92
N PHE A 111 0.83 -8.83 7.21
CA PHE A 111 1.82 -9.62 7.95
C PHE A 111 1.40 -11.08 8.13
N ARG A 112 0.10 -11.32 8.36
CA ARG A 112 -0.44 -12.68 8.38
C ARG A 112 -0.31 -13.35 7.01
N TYR A 113 -0.54 -12.61 5.92
CA TYR A 113 -0.37 -13.11 4.56
C TYR A 113 1.09 -13.47 4.28
N TYR A 114 2.04 -12.62 4.70
CA TYR A 114 3.47 -12.92 4.65
C TYR A 114 3.80 -14.24 5.37
N LEU A 115 3.33 -14.39 6.62
CA LEU A 115 3.56 -15.61 7.43
C LEU A 115 2.96 -16.87 6.80
N VAL A 116 1.73 -16.78 6.28
CA VAL A 116 1.09 -17.91 5.58
C VAL A 116 1.93 -18.32 4.37
N CYS A 117 2.40 -17.35 3.58
CA CYS A 117 3.24 -17.64 2.41
C CYS A 117 4.59 -18.24 2.80
N THR A 118 5.25 -17.77 3.87
CA THR A 118 6.52 -18.37 4.31
C THR A 118 6.34 -19.81 4.78
N VAL A 119 5.23 -20.12 5.47
CA VAL A 119 4.89 -21.49 5.87
C VAL A 119 4.57 -22.36 4.66
N GLN A 120 3.74 -21.90 3.72
CA GLN A 120 3.38 -22.63 2.49
C GLN A 120 4.61 -22.95 1.63
N ASN A 121 5.58 -22.02 1.57
CA ASN A 121 6.85 -22.21 0.87
C ASN A 121 7.88 -23.04 1.65
N LYS A 122 7.48 -23.63 2.80
CA LYS A 122 8.34 -24.40 3.71
C LYS A 122 9.57 -23.62 4.20
N ASN A 123 9.47 -22.29 4.24
CA ASN A 123 10.53 -21.40 4.69
C ASN A 123 10.30 -21.00 6.16
N LEU A 124 10.49 -21.97 7.05
CA LEU A 124 10.33 -21.79 8.49
C LEU A 124 11.32 -20.76 9.07
N GLU A 125 12.52 -20.65 8.50
CA GLU A 125 13.51 -19.64 8.90
C GLU A 125 12.96 -18.23 8.79
N LYS A 126 12.29 -17.90 7.68
CA LYS A 126 11.65 -16.58 7.49
C LYS A 126 10.47 -16.35 8.44
N THR A 127 9.74 -17.41 8.75
CA THR A 127 8.66 -17.36 9.74
C THR A 127 9.21 -17.04 11.13
N GLN A 128 10.33 -17.66 11.52
CA GLN A 128 11.02 -17.38 12.79
C GLN A 128 11.65 -15.98 12.80
N GLU A 129 12.29 -15.57 11.71
CA GLU A 129 12.87 -14.23 11.52
C GLU A 129 11.81 -13.15 11.75
N PHE A 130 10.58 -13.35 11.24
CA PHE A 130 9.47 -12.44 11.47
C PHE A 130 9.20 -12.23 12.95
N PHE A 131 8.99 -13.31 13.71
CA PHE A 131 8.68 -13.20 15.12
C PHE A 131 9.87 -12.66 15.92
N GLN A 132 11.12 -12.99 15.56
CA GLN A 132 12.30 -12.40 16.21
C GLN A 132 12.35 -10.88 16.03
N LYS A 133 12.06 -10.38 14.83
CA LYS A 133 12.09 -8.94 14.52
C LYS A 133 10.85 -8.18 15.00
N GLN A 134 9.73 -8.85 15.21
CA GLN A 134 8.43 -8.19 15.48
C GLN A 134 7.83 -8.51 16.84
N ALA A 135 8.35 -9.50 17.58
CA ALA A 135 7.78 -9.91 18.87
C ALA A 135 7.56 -8.75 19.84
N GLN A 136 8.53 -7.83 19.96
CA GLN A 136 8.44 -6.73 20.92
C GLN A 136 7.26 -5.78 20.64
N GLU A 137 6.92 -5.57 19.37
CA GLU A 137 5.80 -4.74 18.93
C GLU A 137 4.47 -5.49 18.99
N LEU A 138 4.49 -6.78 18.64
CA LEU A 138 3.28 -7.61 18.50
C LEU A 138 2.78 -8.20 19.83
N GLN A 139 3.65 -8.38 20.84
CA GLN A 139 3.26 -8.98 22.12
C GLN A 139 2.18 -8.20 22.88
N GLY A 140 2.04 -6.89 22.64
CA GLY A 140 1.00 -6.05 23.23
C GLY A 140 -0.35 -6.13 22.51
N GLN A 141 -0.44 -6.86 21.39
CA GLN A 141 -1.61 -6.93 20.53
C GLN A 141 -2.29 -8.30 20.67
N ALA A 142 -3.51 -8.31 21.20
CA ALA A 142 -4.23 -9.54 21.52
C ALA A 142 -4.45 -10.44 20.30
N GLU A 143 -4.62 -9.85 19.11
CA GLU A 143 -4.81 -10.57 17.86
C GLU A 143 -3.57 -11.35 17.38
N TRP A 144 -2.39 -11.06 17.94
CA TRP A 144 -1.14 -11.75 17.62
C TRP A 144 -0.81 -12.88 18.59
N ARG A 145 -1.49 -12.95 19.74
CA ARG A 145 -1.19 -13.91 20.81
C ARG A 145 -1.15 -15.35 20.32
N GLU A 146 -2.17 -15.77 19.57
CA GLU A 146 -2.23 -17.13 19.02
C GLU A 146 -1.25 -17.33 17.86
N TRP A 147 -0.81 -16.28 17.16
CA TRP A 147 0.10 -16.41 16.02
C TRP A 147 1.53 -16.77 16.42
N PHE A 148 1.96 -16.47 17.64
CA PHE A 148 3.31 -16.82 18.12
C PHE A 148 3.58 -18.33 18.16
N ILE A 149 2.54 -19.17 18.23
CA ILE A 149 2.71 -20.64 18.18
C ILE A 149 2.84 -21.17 16.75
N LEU A 150 2.56 -20.37 15.72
CA LEU A 150 2.53 -20.78 14.31
C LEU A 150 3.80 -21.52 13.85
N PRO A 151 5.04 -21.07 14.17
CA PRO A 151 6.26 -21.75 13.72
C PRO A 151 6.43 -23.16 14.29
N PHE A 152 5.69 -23.51 15.35
CA PHE A 152 5.80 -24.78 16.05
C PHE A 152 4.67 -25.76 15.69
N ILE A 153 3.71 -25.36 14.86
CA ILE A 153 2.61 -26.21 14.42
C ILE A 153 3.04 -26.94 13.14
N PRO A 154 3.04 -28.29 13.12
CA PRO A 154 3.51 -29.06 11.96
C PRO A 154 2.64 -28.90 10.71
N SER A 155 1.32 -28.76 10.88
CA SER A 155 0.34 -28.59 9.80
C SER A 155 -0.66 -27.48 10.15
N PRO A 156 -0.26 -26.20 10.06
CA PRO A 156 -1.12 -25.06 10.41
C PRO A 156 -2.40 -25.00 9.59
N GLU A 157 -2.39 -25.49 8.35
CA GLU A 157 -3.55 -25.57 7.47
C GLU A 157 -4.65 -26.51 7.97
N GLN A 158 -4.34 -27.42 8.90
CA GLN A 158 -5.31 -28.32 9.54
C GLN A 158 -5.79 -27.78 10.90
N ASN A 159 -5.12 -26.76 11.45
CA ASN A 159 -5.50 -26.17 12.71
C ASN A 159 -6.73 -25.27 12.53
N PRO A 160 -7.84 -25.45 13.26
CA PRO A 160 -9.05 -24.65 13.08
C PRO A 160 -8.87 -23.13 13.17
N VAL A 161 -7.89 -22.67 13.95
CA VAL A 161 -7.57 -21.23 14.11
C VAL A 161 -6.90 -20.68 12.86
N PHE A 162 -6.01 -21.46 12.23
CA PHE A 162 -5.17 -21.01 11.12
C PHE A 162 -5.70 -21.40 9.74
N ALA A 163 -6.39 -22.54 9.63
CA ALA A 163 -6.91 -23.10 8.39
C ALA A 163 -7.62 -22.07 7.49
N PRO A 164 -8.46 -21.13 8.00
CA PRO A 164 -9.07 -20.11 7.15
C PRO A 164 -8.07 -19.23 6.41
N TYR A 165 -6.94 -18.92 7.03
CA TYR A 165 -5.88 -18.06 6.48
C TYR A 165 -5.05 -18.76 5.39
N PHE A 166 -5.01 -20.09 5.39
CA PHE A 166 -4.31 -20.87 4.36
C PHE A 166 -5.14 -21.04 3.07
N SER A 167 -6.39 -20.57 3.05
CA SER A 167 -7.25 -20.61 1.87
C SER A 167 -6.89 -19.53 0.86
N ARG A 168 -6.94 -19.86 -0.44
CA ARG A 168 -6.79 -18.88 -1.52
C ARG A 168 -7.85 -17.79 -1.45
N GLN A 169 -9.07 -18.15 -1.06
CA GLN A 169 -10.17 -17.21 -0.90
C GLN A 169 -9.85 -16.10 0.10
N TRP A 170 -9.22 -16.43 1.24
CA TRP A 170 -8.82 -15.44 2.23
C TRP A 170 -7.77 -14.48 1.66
N ALA A 171 -6.74 -15.01 1.00
CA ALA A 171 -5.69 -14.20 0.37
C ALA A 171 -6.26 -13.25 -0.70
N ASP A 172 -7.12 -13.75 -1.59
CA ASP A 172 -7.77 -12.95 -2.63
C ASP A 172 -8.67 -11.87 -2.01
N THR A 173 -9.44 -12.21 -0.97
CA THR A 173 -10.30 -11.26 -0.25
C THR A 173 -9.48 -10.14 0.40
N PHE A 174 -8.34 -10.49 1.00
CA PHE A 174 -7.43 -9.50 1.58
C PHE A 174 -6.87 -8.55 0.51
N LEU A 175 -6.37 -9.09 -0.61
CA LEU A 175 -5.80 -8.30 -1.69
C LEU A 175 -6.84 -7.36 -2.33
N VAL A 176 -8.06 -7.85 -2.57
CA VAL A 176 -9.17 -7.02 -3.06
C VAL A 176 -9.53 -5.93 -2.05
N SER A 177 -9.55 -6.24 -0.75
CA SER A 177 -9.83 -5.25 0.29
C SER A 177 -8.76 -4.16 0.35
N LEU A 178 -7.48 -4.54 0.24
CA LEU A 178 -6.37 -3.59 0.20
C LEU A 178 -6.41 -2.71 -1.05
N HIS A 179 -6.69 -3.33 -2.21
CA HIS A 179 -6.84 -2.62 -3.48
C HIS A 179 -7.99 -1.61 -3.43
N ASN A 180 -9.17 -2.03 -2.98
CA ASN A 180 -10.34 -1.16 -2.85
C ASN A 180 -10.06 0.00 -1.88
N PHE A 181 -9.42 -0.27 -0.74
CA PHE A 181 -9.07 0.76 0.24
C PHE A 181 -8.13 1.80 -0.37
N LEU A 182 -7.07 1.36 -1.03
CA LEU A 182 -6.13 2.26 -1.70
C LEU A 182 -6.81 3.05 -2.83
N SER A 183 -7.66 2.40 -3.63
CA SER A 183 -8.40 3.07 -4.72
C SER A 183 -9.27 4.20 -4.21
N VAL A 184 -10.05 3.97 -3.15
CA VAL A 184 -10.86 5.01 -2.50
C VAL A 184 -9.97 6.11 -1.93
N LEU A 185 -8.86 5.76 -1.28
CA LEU A 185 -7.92 6.72 -0.72
C LEU A 185 -7.35 7.66 -1.79
N PHE A 186 -6.92 7.12 -2.94
CA PHE A 186 -6.41 7.93 -4.04
C PHE A 186 -7.48 8.83 -4.64
N GLN A 187 -8.70 8.32 -4.77
CA GLN A 187 -9.84 9.14 -5.20
C GLN A 187 -10.09 10.30 -4.24
N CYS A 188 -10.09 10.07 -2.93
CA CYS A 188 -10.24 11.13 -1.93
C CYS A 188 -9.07 12.13 -1.95
N MET A 189 -7.83 11.67 -2.13
CA MET A 189 -6.66 12.54 -2.22
C MET A 189 -6.68 13.43 -3.47
N HIS A 190 -7.15 12.90 -4.60
CA HIS A 190 -7.39 13.69 -5.80
C HIS A 190 -8.46 14.77 -5.57
N ILE A 191 -9.52 14.44 -4.83
CA ILE A 191 -10.58 15.41 -4.47
C ILE A 191 -10.02 16.50 -3.54
N LEU A 192 -9.19 16.17 -2.55
CA LEU A 192 -8.65 17.15 -1.59
C LEU A 192 -7.63 18.15 -2.20
N VAL A 193 -7.01 17.81 -3.34
CA VAL A 193 -6.17 18.76 -4.10
C VAL A 193 -7.02 19.77 -4.88
N ASN A 194 -8.34 19.56 -4.98
CA ASN A 194 -9.32 20.48 -5.56
C ASN A 194 -10.29 21.01 -4.49
N PRO A 195 -9.90 21.97 -3.63
CA PRO A 195 -10.89 22.88 -3.09
C PRO A 195 -11.35 23.82 -4.23
N SER A 196 -12.66 23.94 -4.35
CA SER A 196 -13.40 24.73 -5.36
C SER A 196 -12.93 26.17 -5.52
#